data_AF-A0A2E3HQM7-F1
#
_entry.id   AF-A0A2E3HQM7-F1
#
_cell.length_a   1.000
_cell.length_b   1.000
_cell.length_c   1.000
_cell.angle_alpha   90.00
_cell.angle_beta   90.00
_cell.angle_gamma   90.00
#
_symmetry.space_group_name_H-M   'P 1'
#
loop_
_entity.id
_entity.type
_entity.pdbx_description
1 polymer ?
#
loop_
_entity_poly.entity_id
_entity_poly.type
_entity_poly.pdbx_seq_one_letter_code
_entity_poly.pdbx_strand_id
1 'polypeptide(L)'
;MQAEKSIIDKMMGPVDASGNRSDLRTVPINLALKDDEDNIISGNNPDKTPCYLSFKNLSRDNSFRYVEHVKDKSFLELMRPLVSAGTDEEKKLIKYKYEFFSVNSGSSTYKAAGSSLKKTSSTIQRKGTTYRIYGCGIKGDPSNPEILIPLETILILSN
;
A
#
# COMPACT_ATOMS: atom_id res chain seq x y z
N MET A 1 -8.33 1.21 -3.43
CA MET A 1 -7.97 0.63 -2.10
C MET A 1 -7.21 1.66 -1.27
N GLN A 2 -7.25 1.63 0.08
CA GLN A 2 -6.53 2.60 0.93
C GLN A 2 -5.01 2.60 0.68
N ALA A 3 -4.43 1.42 0.43
CA ALA A 3 -3.03 1.28 0.08
C ALA A 3 -2.66 1.99 -1.23
N GLU A 4 -3.47 1.83 -2.28
CA GLU A 4 -3.28 2.51 -3.57
C GLU A 4 -3.37 4.02 -3.39
N LYS A 5 -4.34 4.49 -2.61
CA LYS A 5 -4.51 5.90 -2.27
C LYS A 5 -3.25 6.45 -1.58
N SER A 6 -2.72 5.74 -0.58
CA SER A 6 -1.48 6.12 0.10
C SER A 6 -0.30 6.26 -0.87
N ILE A 7 -0.13 5.30 -1.79
CA ILE A 7 0.97 5.35 -2.78
C ILE A 7 0.79 6.52 -3.75
N ILE A 8 -0.43 6.72 -4.25
CA ILE A 8 -0.76 7.84 -5.14
C ILE A 8 -0.53 9.17 -4.44
N ASP A 9 -0.96 9.31 -3.19
CA ASP A 9 -0.78 10.54 -2.41
C ASP A 9 0.70 10.84 -2.15
N LYS A 10 1.54 9.82 -1.93
CA LYS A 10 3.00 10.01 -1.82
C LYS A 10 3.64 10.45 -3.15
N MET A 11 3.20 9.89 -4.28
CA MET A 11 3.73 10.25 -5.60
C MET A 11 3.26 11.63 -6.09
N MET A 12 2.01 11.98 -5.80
CA MET A 12 1.43 13.26 -6.23
C MET A 12 1.68 14.40 -5.23
N GLY A 13 2.20 14.08 -4.04
CA GLY A 13 2.41 15.02 -2.94
C GLY A 13 1.18 15.11 -2.02
N PRO A 14 1.40 15.29 -0.71
CA PRO A 14 0.32 15.37 0.27
C PRO A 14 -0.57 16.59 0.01
N VAL A 15 -1.87 16.44 0.26
CA VAL A 15 -2.83 17.54 0.21
C VAL A 15 -2.69 18.35 1.49
N ASP A 16 -2.47 19.65 1.37
CA ASP A 16 -2.46 20.57 2.51
C ASP A 16 -3.86 20.81 3.05
N ALA A 17 -3.96 21.50 4.21
CA ALA A 17 -5.25 21.82 4.82
C ALA A 17 -6.13 22.76 3.96
N SER A 18 -5.57 23.35 2.90
CA SER A 18 -6.27 24.23 1.95
C SER A 18 -6.79 23.49 0.72
N GLY A 19 -6.55 22.17 0.62
CA GLY A 19 -6.98 21.35 -0.51
C GLY A 19 -6.01 21.38 -1.71
N ASN A 20 -4.87 22.05 -1.59
CA ASN A 20 -3.84 22.08 -2.63
C ASN A 20 -2.83 20.94 -2.41
N ARG A 21 -2.32 20.36 -3.49
CA ARG A 21 -1.24 19.38 -3.39
C ARG A 21 0.09 20.10 -3.22
N SER A 22 0.84 19.72 -2.18
CA SER A 22 2.22 20.15 -2.00
C SER A 22 3.11 19.53 -3.08
N ASP A 23 4.14 20.26 -3.53
CA ASP A 23 5.14 19.75 -4.48
C ASP A 23 6.18 18.81 -3.86
N LEU A 24 5.99 18.40 -2.59
CA LEU A 24 6.78 17.38 -1.89
C LEU A 24 6.49 15.95 -2.40
N ARG A 25 6.60 15.75 -3.72
CA ARG A 25 6.42 14.47 -4.40
C ARG A 25 7.63 13.59 -4.11
N THR A 26 7.40 12.41 -3.56
CA THR A 26 8.46 11.44 -3.31
C THR A 26 8.08 10.13 -3.96
N VAL A 27 8.99 9.52 -4.73
CA VAL A 27 8.80 8.16 -5.24
C VAL A 27 8.91 7.21 -4.06
N PRO A 28 7.83 6.48 -3.69
CA PRO A 28 7.91 5.58 -2.56
C PRO A 28 8.89 4.44 -2.85
N ILE A 29 9.91 4.30 -1.99
CA ILE A 29 10.92 3.25 -2.06
C ILE A 29 10.80 2.32 -0.85
N ASN A 30 11.31 1.10 -0.98
CA ASN A 30 11.42 0.20 0.16
C ASN A 30 12.48 0.77 1.11
N LEU A 31 12.05 1.27 2.27
CA LEU A 31 12.92 2.05 3.16
C LEU A 31 13.79 1.13 4.02
N ALA A 32 15.10 1.24 3.84
CA ALA A 32 16.09 0.95 4.86
C ALA A 32 16.89 2.24 5.07
N LEU A 33 16.68 2.92 6.19
CA LEU A 33 17.55 4.00 6.62
C LEU A 33 18.89 3.37 6.98
N LYS A 34 19.92 3.82 6.27
CA LYS A 34 21.29 3.42 6.48
C LYS A 34 22.12 4.57 7.04
N ASP A 35 23.13 4.27 7.83
CA ASP A 35 24.13 5.26 8.24
C ASP A 35 25.09 5.55 7.09
N ASP A 36 26.00 6.49 7.31
CA ASP A 36 27.06 6.84 6.37
C ASP A 36 28.02 5.67 6.09
N GLU A 37 27.98 4.61 6.91
CA GLU A 37 28.74 3.37 6.77
C GLU A 37 27.93 2.23 6.12
N ASP A 38 26.77 2.54 5.52
CA ASP A 38 25.89 1.59 4.85
C ASP A 38 25.21 0.55 5.77
N ASN A 39 25.37 0.64 7.09
CA ASN A 39 24.67 -0.19 8.07
C ASN A 39 23.22 0.26 8.21
N ILE A 40 22.30 -0.69 8.35
CA ILE A 40 20.88 -0.38 8.50
C ILE A 40 20.61 0.16 9.91
N ILE A 41 20.41 1.47 10.05
CA ILE A 41 20.04 2.13 11.31
C ILE A 41 18.56 1.88 11.65
N SER A 42 17.69 1.92 10.63
CA SER A 42 16.26 1.70 10.80
C SER A 42 15.67 1.13 9.51
N GLY A 43 15.17 -0.11 9.58
CA GLY A 43 14.50 -0.77 8.46
C GLY A 43 13.01 -0.83 8.70
N ASN A 44 12.23 -0.51 7.68
CA ASN A 44 10.83 -0.93 7.59
C ASN A 44 10.78 -2.44 7.36
N ASN A 45 11.14 -3.19 8.41
CA ASN A 45 11.13 -4.64 8.38
C ASN A 45 9.69 -5.14 8.51
N PRO A 46 9.31 -6.16 7.74
CA PRO A 46 8.00 -6.76 7.86
C PRO A 46 7.80 -7.30 9.27
N ASP A 47 6.80 -6.76 9.97
CA ASP A 47 6.27 -7.44 11.13
C ASP A 47 5.65 -8.75 10.66
N LYS A 48 6.03 -9.85 11.31
CA LYS A 48 5.55 -11.20 10.97
C LYS A 48 4.12 -11.41 11.48
N THR A 49 3.20 -10.52 11.09
CA THR A 49 1.79 -10.62 11.40
C THR A 49 1.19 -11.86 10.73
N PRO A 50 0.06 -12.40 11.24
CA PRO A 50 -0.66 -13.47 10.55
C PRO A 50 -1.02 -13.10 9.11
N CYS A 51 -1.33 -11.82 8.85
CA CYS A 51 -1.54 -11.30 7.50
C CYS A 51 -0.30 -11.47 6.62
N TYR A 52 0.88 -11.01 7.06
CA TYR A 52 2.13 -11.16 6.32
C TYR A 52 2.43 -12.63 6.00
N LEU A 53 2.26 -13.51 6.99
CA LEU A 53 2.57 -14.93 6.89
C LEU A 53 1.62 -15.70 5.94
N SER A 54 0.44 -15.15 5.66
CA SER A 54 -0.54 -15.77 4.76
C SER A 54 -0.13 -15.72 3.28
N PHE A 55 0.76 -14.80 2.90
CA PHE A 55 1.24 -14.69 1.53
C PHE A 55 2.39 -15.68 1.26
N LYS A 56 2.15 -16.65 0.36
CA LYS A 56 3.15 -17.66 -0.01
C LYS A 56 4.30 -17.10 -0.86
N ASN A 57 4.02 -16.08 -1.67
CA ASN A 57 4.97 -15.53 -2.66
C ASN A 57 5.82 -14.38 -2.11
N LEU A 58 5.90 -14.23 -0.79
CA LEU A 58 6.61 -13.13 -0.15
C LEU A 58 7.90 -13.64 0.50
N SER A 59 8.99 -12.91 0.27
CA SER A 59 10.27 -13.25 0.91
C SER A 59 10.13 -13.15 2.43
N ARG A 60 10.64 -14.15 3.15
CA ARG A 60 10.63 -14.16 4.63
C ARG A 60 11.98 -13.74 5.22
N ASP A 61 12.85 -13.23 4.36
CA ASP A 61 14.17 -12.75 4.74
C ASP A 61 14.04 -11.50 5.62
N ASN A 62 14.89 -11.41 6.64
CA ASN A 62 15.05 -10.23 7.46
C ASN A 62 15.61 -9.03 6.66
N SER A 63 16.08 -9.24 5.43
CA SER A 63 16.45 -8.20 4.46
C SER A 63 15.25 -7.62 3.69
N PHE A 64 14.05 -8.21 3.80
CA PHE A 64 12.87 -7.72 3.11
C PHE A 64 12.43 -6.35 3.66
N ARG A 65 12.09 -5.41 2.77
CA ARG A 65 11.71 -4.04 3.13
C ARG A 65 10.42 -3.67 2.42
N TYR A 66 9.52 -2.99 3.13
CA TYR A 66 8.31 -2.43 2.55
C TYR A 66 8.41 -0.90 2.42
N VAL A 67 7.53 -0.35 1.60
CA VAL A 67 7.30 1.10 1.50
C VAL A 67 6.55 1.59 2.74
N GLU A 68 5.46 0.92 3.08
CA GLU A 68 4.64 1.21 4.26
C GLU A 68 3.91 -0.04 4.71
N HIS A 69 3.68 -0.15 6.02
CA HIS A 69 2.86 -1.18 6.64
C HIS A 69 1.89 -0.52 7.62
N VAL A 70 0.60 -0.59 7.29
CA VAL A 70 -0.47 -0.07 8.14
C VAL A 70 -1.23 -1.24 8.75
N LYS A 71 -1.22 -1.30 10.08
CA LYS A 71 -1.77 -2.40 10.88
C LYS A 71 -3.01 -1.96 11.65
N ASP A 72 -3.83 -2.94 12.00
CA ASP A 72 -4.96 -2.82 12.92
C ASP A 72 -5.91 -1.64 12.62
N LYS A 73 -6.25 -1.45 11.35
CA LYS A 73 -7.23 -0.43 10.95
C LYS A 73 -8.63 -1.00 10.97
N SER A 74 -9.59 -0.25 11.48
CA SER A 74 -10.99 -0.68 11.50
C SER A 74 -11.67 -0.39 10.16
N PHE A 75 -12.44 -1.34 9.64
CA PHE A 75 -13.30 -1.08 8.48
C PHE A 75 -14.40 -0.06 8.78
N LEU A 76 -14.79 0.10 10.05
CA LEU A 76 -15.77 1.08 10.47
C LEU A 76 -15.33 2.51 10.15
N GLU A 77 -14.04 2.82 10.29
CA GLU A 77 -13.50 4.16 10.00
C GLU A 77 -13.71 4.53 8.52
N LEU A 78 -13.56 3.55 7.63
CA LEU A 78 -13.78 3.73 6.20
C LEU A 78 -15.27 3.88 5.85
N MET A 79 -16.13 3.12 6.53
CA MET A 79 -17.57 3.09 6.25
C MET A 79 -18.37 4.09 7.08
N ARG A 80 -17.71 4.87 7.94
CA ARG A 80 -18.36 5.84 8.83
C ARG A 80 -19.26 6.86 8.13
N PRO A 81 -18.95 7.35 6.91
CA PRO A 81 -19.86 8.22 6.18
C PRO A 81 -21.19 7.54 5.77
N LEU A 82 -21.22 6.21 5.75
CA LEU A 82 -22.37 5.41 5.30
C LEU A 82 -23.14 4.76 6.44
N VAL A 83 -22.54 4.64 7.63
CA VAL A 83 -23.07 3.88 8.76
C VAL A 83 -23.38 4.83 9.91
N SER A 84 -24.64 4.86 10.34
CA SER A 84 -25.09 5.68 11.45
C SER A 84 -24.68 5.07 12.80
N ALA A 85 -24.35 5.95 13.75
CA ALA A 85 -23.90 5.56 15.07
C ALA A 85 -25.01 4.89 15.88
N GLY A 86 -24.67 3.84 16.63
CA GLY A 86 -25.56 3.12 17.53
C GLY A 86 -26.41 2.01 16.87
N THR A 87 -26.23 1.77 15.58
CA THR A 87 -26.92 0.69 14.86
C THR A 87 -26.30 -0.68 15.13
N ASP A 88 -27.08 -1.75 14.93
CA ASP A 88 -26.56 -3.12 15.00
C ASP A 88 -25.55 -3.42 13.87
N GLU A 89 -25.60 -2.64 12.79
CA GLU A 89 -24.64 -2.67 11.70
C GLU A 89 -23.26 -2.22 12.17
N GLU A 90 -23.17 -1.11 12.93
CA GLU A 90 -21.92 -0.64 13.53
C GLU A 90 -21.27 -1.73 14.40
N LYS A 91 -22.06 -2.39 15.27
CA LYS A 91 -21.57 -3.48 16.13
C LYS A 91 -21.00 -4.67 15.34
N LYS A 92 -21.55 -4.95 14.16
CA LYS A 92 -21.03 -5.99 13.25
C LYS A 92 -19.74 -5.53 12.58
N LEU A 93 -19.69 -4.28 12.13
CA LEU A 93 -18.55 -3.68 11.42
C LEU A 93 -17.29 -3.53 12.29
N ILE A 94 -17.44 -3.28 13.60
CA ILE A 94 -16.30 -3.16 14.54
C ILE A 94 -15.42 -4.42 14.56
N LYS A 95 -16.01 -5.60 14.30
CA LYS A 95 -15.29 -6.88 14.30
C LYS A 95 -14.38 -7.06 13.10
N TYR A 96 -14.54 -6.24 12.06
CA TYR A 96 -13.76 -6.31 10.84
C TYR A 96 -12.63 -5.27 10.90
N LYS A 97 -11.42 -5.77 10.74
CA LYS A 97 -10.19 -5.00 10.69
C LYS A 97 -9.46 -5.30 9.38
N TYR A 98 -8.62 -4.38 8.95
CA TYR A 98 -7.74 -4.59 7.82
C TYR A 98 -6.32 -4.17 8.13
N GLU A 99 -5.43 -4.80 7.40
CA GLU A 99 -4.00 -4.54 7.40
C GLU A 99 -3.55 -4.50 5.96
N PHE A 100 -2.62 -3.61 5.63
CA PHE A 100 -2.01 -3.61 4.31
C PHE A 100 -0.55 -3.18 4.37
N PHE A 101 0.22 -3.68 3.43
CA PHE A 101 1.58 -3.23 3.19
C PHE A 101 1.85 -3.17 1.69
N SER A 102 2.79 -2.34 1.30
CA SER A 102 3.16 -2.14 -0.10
C SER A 102 4.65 -2.26 -0.30
N VAL A 103 5.04 -2.78 -1.46
CA VAL A 103 6.43 -3.10 -1.78
C VAL A 103 6.68 -2.60 -3.19
N ASN A 104 7.72 -1.81 -3.36
CA ASN A 104 8.21 -1.41 -4.67
C ASN A 104 8.89 -2.62 -5.33
N SER A 105 8.36 -3.07 -6.46
CA SER A 105 8.87 -4.20 -7.26
C SER A 105 9.72 -3.75 -8.46
N GLY A 106 10.11 -2.48 -8.50
CA GLY A 106 10.93 -1.89 -9.57
C GLY A 106 10.10 -1.26 -10.70
N SER A 107 10.73 -1.05 -11.86
CA SER A 107 10.08 -0.44 -13.02
C SER A 107 9.45 -1.49 -13.94
N SER A 108 8.24 -1.24 -14.44
CA SER A 108 7.59 -2.04 -15.48
C SER A 108 7.08 -1.15 -16.62
N THR A 109 6.79 -1.76 -17.76
CA THR A 109 6.20 -1.05 -18.90
C THR A 109 4.79 -0.60 -18.57
N TYR A 110 4.54 0.72 -18.63
CA TYR A 110 3.22 1.27 -18.38
C TYR A 110 2.40 1.20 -19.68
N LYS A 111 1.34 0.39 -19.66
CA LYS A 111 0.36 0.33 -20.75
C LYS A 111 -0.87 1.14 -20.34
N ALA A 112 -0.83 2.44 -20.59
CA ALA A 112 -2.01 3.29 -20.38
C ALA A 112 -3.11 2.87 -21.36
N ALA A 113 -4.31 2.54 -20.86
CA ALA A 113 -5.48 2.47 -21.72
C ALA A 113 -5.83 3.90 -22.18
N GLY A 114 -5.82 4.15 -23.50
CA GLY A 114 -6.24 5.44 -24.09
C GLY A 114 -5.14 6.44 -24.46
N SER A 115 -3.85 6.13 -24.29
CA SER A 115 -2.79 7.02 -24.81
C SER A 115 -2.57 6.78 -26.31
N SER A 116 -3.05 7.71 -27.15
CA SER A 116 -2.79 7.71 -28.59
C SER A 116 -1.30 7.90 -28.86
N LEU A 117 -0.64 6.85 -29.35
CA LEU A 117 0.77 6.88 -29.72
C LEU A 117 0.89 7.48 -31.13
N LYS A 118 1.49 8.68 -31.25
CA LYS A 118 1.82 9.27 -32.55
C LYS A 118 2.87 8.40 -33.24
N LYS A 119 2.56 7.90 -34.45
CA LYS A 119 3.38 6.94 -35.23
C LYS A 119 4.84 7.38 -35.52
N THR A 120 5.20 8.64 -35.30
CA THR A 120 6.54 9.21 -35.58
C THR A 120 7.36 9.57 -34.32
N SER A 121 6.86 9.29 -33.12
CA SER A 121 7.65 9.48 -31.89
C SER A 121 8.43 8.20 -31.60
N SER A 122 9.75 8.30 -31.44
CA SER A 122 10.60 7.21 -30.95
C SER A 122 9.94 6.49 -29.78
N THR A 123 9.74 5.19 -29.89
CA THR A 123 9.02 4.29 -28.99
C THR A 123 9.75 4.12 -27.65
N ILE A 124 9.97 5.22 -26.91
CA ILE A 124 10.30 5.15 -25.50
C ILE A 124 9.00 4.77 -24.81
N GLN A 125 8.74 3.46 -24.71
CA GLN A 125 7.63 2.94 -23.90
C GLN A 125 7.72 3.59 -22.52
N ARG A 126 6.66 4.29 -22.11
CA ARG A 126 6.62 4.94 -20.80
C ARG A 126 6.87 3.88 -19.73
N LYS A 127 7.98 4.00 -19.00
CA LYS A 127 8.31 3.12 -17.88
C LYS A 127 7.60 3.69 -16.65
N GLY A 128 6.82 2.86 -15.98
CA GLY A 128 6.19 3.19 -14.70
C GLY A 128 6.87 2.45 -13.56
N THR A 129 6.68 2.94 -12.33
CA THR A 129 7.09 2.23 -11.13
C THR A 129 5.96 1.26 -10.74
N THR A 130 6.33 0.03 -10.42
CA THR A 130 5.40 -1.04 -10.05
C THR A 130 5.43 -1.26 -8.56
N TYR A 131 4.26 -1.20 -7.95
CA TYR A 131 4.03 -1.48 -6.55
C TYR A 131 3.19 -2.74 -6.43
N ARG A 132 3.67 -3.71 -5.67
CA ARG A 132 2.85 -4.82 -5.20
C ARG A 132 2.23 -4.43 -3.88
N ILE A 133 0.93 -4.58 -3.78
CA ILE A 133 0.14 -4.25 -2.61
C ILE A 133 -0.42 -5.55 -2.08
N TYR A 134 -0.19 -5.77 -0.80
CA TYR A 134 -0.70 -6.91 -0.05
C TYR A 134 -1.62 -6.37 1.02
N GLY A 135 -2.85 -6.88 1.07
CA GLY A 135 -3.84 -6.49 2.06
C GLY A 135 -4.53 -7.71 2.65
N CYS A 136 -4.90 -7.63 3.91
CA CYS A 136 -5.73 -8.66 4.54
C CYS A 136 -6.98 -8.06 5.15
N GLY A 137 -8.10 -8.75 4.96
CA GLY A 137 -9.29 -8.59 5.77
C GLY A 137 -9.24 -9.55 6.96
N ILE A 138 -9.38 -9.03 8.16
CA ILE A 138 -9.34 -9.77 9.42
C ILE A 138 -10.72 -9.66 10.08
N LYS A 139 -11.26 -10.79 10.50
CA LYS A 139 -12.41 -10.84 11.43
C LYS A 139 -11.91 -11.29 12.80
N GLY A 140 -12.19 -10.49 13.82
CA GLY A 140 -11.80 -10.75 15.20
C GLY A 140 -10.47 -10.09 15.57
N ASP A 141 -9.65 -10.79 16.36
CA ASP A 141 -8.37 -10.27 16.86
C ASP A 141 -7.29 -10.31 15.77
N PRO A 142 -6.52 -9.22 15.54
CA PRO A 142 -5.36 -9.22 14.64
C PRO A 142 -4.31 -10.29 14.93
N SER A 143 -4.14 -10.68 16.20
CA SER A 143 -3.11 -11.65 16.61
C SER A 143 -3.55 -13.10 16.43
N ASN A 144 -4.85 -13.35 16.57
CA ASN A 144 -5.46 -14.67 16.37
C ASN A 144 -6.78 -14.52 15.61
N PRO A 145 -6.71 -14.33 14.27
CA PRO A 145 -7.88 -14.04 13.47
C PRO A 145 -8.78 -15.28 13.34
N GLU A 146 -10.10 -15.10 13.50
CA GLU A 146 -11.09 -16.15 13.23
C GLU A 146 -11.18 -16.40 11.72
N ILE A 147 -11.15 -15.33 10.94
CA ILE A 147 -11.12 -15.36 9.48
C ILE A 147 -10.06 -14.38 9.01
N LEU A 148 -9.17 -14.86 8.13
CA LEU A 148 -8.15 -14.07 7.46
C LEU A 148 -8.27 -14.25 5.95
N ILE A 149 -8.46 -13.16 5.22
CA ILE A 149 -8.57 -13.17 3.76
C ILE A 149 -7.43 -12.33 3.19
N PRO A 150 -6.39 -12.95 2.61
CA PRO A 150 -5.33 -12.24 1.92
C PRO A 150 -5.75 -11.85 0.50
N LEU A 151 -5.36 -10.64 0.09
CA LEU A 151 -5.56 -10.07 -1.23
C LEU A 151 -4.23 -9.48 -1.72
N GLU A 152 -3.87 -9.78 -2.97
CA GLU A 152 -2.72 -9.20 -3.65
C GLU A 152 -3.21 -8.40 -4.87
N THR A 153 -2.67 -7.20 -5.06
CA THR A 153 -2.89 -6.39 -6.26
C THR A 153 -1.59 -5.74 -6.72
N ILE A 154 -1.51 -5.44 -8.01
CA ILE A 154 -0.35 -4.79 -8.63
C ILE A 154 -0.80 -3.44 -9.17
N LEU A 155 -0.09 -2.39 -8.74
CA LEU A 155 -0.31 -1.03 -9.19
C LEU A 155 0.90 -0.57 -10.01
N ILE A 156 0.69 -0.08 -11.22
CA ILE A 156 1.75 0.52 -12.05
C ILE A 156 1.44 1.99 -12.22
N LEU A 157 2.34 2.85 -11.74
CA LEU A 157 2.21 4.30 -11.84
C LEU A 157 3.28 4.83 -12.79
N SER A 158 2.86 5.52 -13.85
CA SER A 158 3.76 6.34 -14.65
C SER A 158 3.94 7.68 -13.93
N ASN A 159 5.20 8.08 -13.75
CA ASN A 159 5.54 9.48 -13.50
C ASN A 159 5.41 10.27 -14.81
#